data_AF-A0A1B9H0L1-F1
#
_entry.id   AF-A0A1B9H0L1-F1
#
_cell.length_a   1.000
_cell.length_b   1.000
_cell.length_c   1.000
_cell.angle_alpha   90.00
_cell.angle_beta   90.00
_cell.angle_gamma   90.00
#
_symmetry.space_group_name_H-M   'P 1'
#
loop_
_entity.id
_entity.type
_entity.pdbx_description
1 polymer ?
#
loop_
_entity_poly.entity_id
_entity_poly.type
_entity_poly.pdbx_seq_one_letter_code
_entity_poly.pdbx_strand_id
1 'polypeptide(L)'
;MAPKKERSEQVGAGKEGWTEEHTNIMLRGIITQVLIHRPDIYSIPELNGVSENGGDRINKKIQQALKKVCDGYPGAQGIVEDVVKGLKGSKAAANIGGGGDGSVPNRPKKRKVKDEEQ
;
A
#
# COMPACT_ATOMS: atom_id res chain seq x y z
N MET A 1 -47.45 36.68 29.44
CA MET A 1 -46.39 35.72 29.82
C MET A 1 -45.93 35.02 28.55
N ALA A 2 -44.83 35.48 27.95
CA ALA A 2 -44.26 34.85 26.77
C ALA A 2 -43.40 33.65 27.20
N PRO A 3 -43.49 32.50 26.51
CA PRO A 3 -42.69 31.33 26.87
C PRO A 3 -41.21 31.62 26.58
N LYS A 4 -40.38 31.42 27.60
CA LYS A 4 -38.93 31.51 27.48
C LYS A 4 -38.47 30.45 26.47
N LYS A 5 -37.94 30.91 25.35
CA LYS A 5 -37.29 30.10 24.33
C LYS A 5 -36.10 29.40 24.99
N GLU A 6 -36.22 28.10 25.23
CA GLU A 6 -35.08 27.27 25.64
C GLU A 6 -34.00 27.42 24.57
N ARG A 7 -32.93 28.12 24.93
CA ARG A 7 -31.72 28.18 24.13
C ARG A 7 -31.11 26.79 24.25
N SER A 8 -31.36 25.95 23.26
CA SER A 8 -30.65 24.69 23.07
C SER A 8 -29.16 25.00 23.09
N GLU A 9 -28.51 24.56 24.16
CA GLU A 9 -27.07 24.56 24.28
C GLU A 9 -26.56 23.64 23.18
N GLN A 10 -26.05 24.22 22.09
CA GLN A 10 -25.25 23.46 21.14
C GLN A 10 -24.02 23.01 21.90
N VAL A 11 -24.07 21.79 22.43
CA VAL A 11 -22.90 21.04 22.88
C VAL A 11 -22.01 20.91 21.66
N GLY A 12 -21.03 21.82 21.55
CA GLY A 12 -20.03 21.76 20.51
C GLY A 12 -19.42 20.38 20.54
N ALA A 13 -19.47 19.67 19.42
CA ALA A 13 -18.85 18.35 19.27
C ALA A 13 -17.39 18.49 19.73
N GLY A 14 -17.09 17.99 20.93
CA GLY A 14 -15.76 18.03 21.50
C GLY A 14 -14.82 17.36 20.50
N LYS A 15 -13.75 18.05 20.11
CA LYS A 15 -12.74 17.46 19.23
C LYS A 15 -12.25 16.16 19.89
N GLU A 16 -12.36 15.06 19.17
CA GLU A 16 -11.91 13.76 19.64
C GLU A 16 -10.40 13.82 19.95
N GLY A 17 -10.00 13.21 21.07
CA GLY A 17 -8.60 13.16 21.48
C GLY A 17 -7.76 12.34 20.51
N TRP A 18 -6.49 12.71 20.34
CA TRP A 18 -5.56 11.91 19.54
C TRP A 18 -5.26 10.59 20.26
N THR A 19 -5.39 9.46 19.55
CA THR A 19 -5.18 8.12 20.10
C THR A 19 -4.01 7.45 19.40
N GLU A 20 -3.52 6.34 19.97
CA GLU A 20 -2.52 5.48 19.33
C GLU A 20 -3.06 4.92 18.00
N GLU A 21 -4.36 4.62 17.93
CA GLU A 21 -5.01 4.14 16.71
C GLU A 21 -4.98 5.20 15.60
N HIS A 22 -5.23 6.47 15.92
CA HIS A 22 -5.08 7.57 14.95
C HIS A 22 -3.66 7.64 14.39
N THR A 23 -2.65 7.42 15.25
CA THR A 23 -1.25 7.33 14.83
C THR A 23 -1.02 6.15 13.89
N ASN A 24 -1.53 4.97 14.22
CA ASN A 24 -1.35 3.77 13.40
C ASN A 24 -2.00 3.90 12.02
N ILE A 25 -3.22 4.45 11.96
CA ILE A 25 -3.93 4.74 10.70
C ILE A 25 -3.15 5.77 9.87
N MET A 26 -2.67 6.84 10.50
CA MET A 26 -1.85 7.85 9.82
C MET A 26 -0.57 7.25 9.25
N LEU A 27 0.15 6.43 10.03
CA LEU A 27 1.35 5.73 9.57
C LEU A 27 1.06 4.78 8.40
N ARG A 28 -0.02 3.99 8.46
CA ARG A 28 -0.50 3.16 7.34
C ARG A 28 -0.72 3.99 6.08
N GLY A 29 -1.35 5.15 6.21
CA GLY A 29 -1.58 6.09 5.11
C GLY A 29 -0.28 6.61 4.48
N ILE A 30 0.65 7.11 5.31
CA ILE A 30 1.95 7.63 4.86
C ILE A 30 2.75 6.55 4.14
N ILE A 31 2.86 5.35 4.73
CA ILE A 31 3.59 4.22 4.15
C ILE A 31 3.00 3.83 2.80
N THR A 32 1.67 3.78 2.71
CA THR A 32 0.97 3.48 1.46
C THR A 32 1.31 4.49 0.37
N GLN A 33 1.27 5.79 0.68
CA GLN A 33 1.60 6.84 -0.27
C GLN A 33 3.05 6.75 -0.75
N VAL A 34 4.01 6.59 0.18
CA VAL A 34 5.43 6.44 -0.16
C VAL A 34 5.65 5.22 -1.07
N LEU A 35 5.01 4.09 -0.77
CA LEU A 35 5.17 2.87 -1.57
C LEU A 35 4.49 2.97 -2.93
N ILE A 36 3.34 3.64 -3.06
CA ILE A 36 2.68 3.88 -4.36
C ILE A 36 3.56 4.78 -5.24
N HIS A 37 4.07 5.87 -4.67
CA HIS A 37 4.87 6.89 -5.36
C HIS A 37 6.38 6.59 -5.39
N ARG A 38 6.80 5.37 -5.01
CA ARG A 38 8.23 4.98 -5.05
C ARG A 38 8.92 5.15 -6.42
N PRO A 39 8.27 5.06 -7.61
CA PRO A 39 8.94 5.34 -8.88
C PRO A 39 9.46 6.78 -8.97
N ASP A 40 8.79 7.73 -8.31
CA ASP A 40 9.22 9.12 -8.27
C ASP A 40 10.55 9.25 -7.52
N ILE A 41 10.74 8.43 -6.48
CA ILE A 41 12.00 8.33 -5.72
C ILE A 41 13.11 7.71 -6.59
N TYR A 42 12.79 6.73 -7.43
CA TYR A 42 13.79 6.12 -8.33
C TYR A 42 14.27 7.08 -9.41
N SER A 43 13.47 8.10 -9.72
CA SER A 43 13.75 9.09 -10.74
C SER A 43 14.61 10.26 -10.22
N ILE A 44 14.96 10.26 -8.92
CA ILE A 44 15.85 11.26 -8.33
C ILE A 44 17.26 11.09 -8.93
N PRO A 45 17.81 12.11 -9.62
CA PRO A 45 19.07 11.99 -10.35
C PRO A 45 20.24 11.49 -9.49
N GLU A 46 20.30 11.92 -8.23
CA GLU A 46 21.32 11.57 -7.25
C GLU A 46 21.29 10.09 -6.85
N LEU A 47 20.17 9.40 -7.12
CA LEU A 47 19.99 7.97 -6.83
C LEU A 47 20.18 7.07 -8.06
N ASN A 48 20.45 7.63 -9.24
CA ASN A 48 20.63 6.86 -10.48
C ASN A 48 21.69 5.76 -10.34
N GLY A 49 22.80 6.04 -9.63
CA GLY A 49 23.89 5.08 -9.40
C GLY A 49 23.51 3.90 -8.49
N VAL A 50 22.35 3.92 -7.85
CA VAL A 50 21.84 2.83 -7.00
C VAL A 50 20.48 2.31 -7.45
N SER A 51 19.98 2.77 -8.60
CA SER A 51 18.69 2.37 -9.18
C SER A 51 18.77 1.12 -10.08
N GLU A 52 19.91 0.43 -10.11
CA GLU A 52 20.09 -0.80 -10.88
C GLU A 52 19.00 -1.84 -10.57
N ASN A 53 18.60 -2.62 -11.59
CA ASN A 53 17.54 -3.63 -11.52
C ASN A 53 16.17 -3.07 -11.10
N GLY A 54 15.76 -1.95 -11.67
CA GLY A 54 14.42 -1.38 -11.48
C GLY A 54 14.17 -0.87 -10.05
N GLY A 55 15.24 -0.41 -9.38
CA GLY A 55 15.15 0.22 -8.07
C GLY A 55 15.00 -0.75 -6.88
N ASP A 56 15.33 -2.04 -7.02
CA ASP A 56 15.20 -3.02 -5.91
C ASP A 56 15.99 -2.60 -4.65
N ARG A 57 17.22 -2.09 -4.83
CA ARG A 57 18.04 -1.61 -3.72
C ARG A 57 17.41 -0.41 -3.02
N ILE A 58 16.87 0.53 -3.79
CA ILE A 58 16.16 1.70 -3.27
C ILE A 58 14.90 1.26 -2.53
N ASN A 59 14.10 0.35 -3.10
CA ASN A 59 12.91 -0.22 -2.46
C ASN A 59 13.21 -0.86 -1.09
N LYS A 60 14.28 -1.66 -1.01
CA LYS A 60 14.73 -2.26 0.26
C LYS A 60 15.09 -1.19 1.28
N LYS A 61 15.74 -0.09 0.85
CA LYS A 61 16.09 1.02 1.73
C LYS A 61 14.88 1.84 2.17
N ILE A 62 13.91 2.07 1.28
CA ILE A 62 12.63 2.69 1.62
C ILE A 62 11.94 1.87 2.72
N GLN A 63 11.78 0.56 2.52
CA GLN A 63 11.13 -0.30 3.52
C GLN A 63 11.91 -0.34 4.84
N GLN A 64 13.25 -0.37 4.82
CA GLN A 64 14.07 -0.28 6.03
C GLN A 64 13.86 1.05 6.78
N ALA A 65 13.80 2.17 6.07
CA ALA A 65 13.55 3.48 6.67
C ALA A 65 12.15 3.55 7.29
N LEU A 66 11.13 3.07 6.57
CA LEU A 66 9.75 3.06 7.06
C LEU A 66 9.58 2.18 8.31
N LYS A 67 10.28 1.03 8.39
CA LYS A 67 10.27 0.21 9.61
C LYS A 67 10.85 0.95 10.81
N LYS A 68 11.99 1.63 10.62
CA LYS A 68 12.59 2.46 11.67
C LYS A 68 11.67 3.58 12.14
N VAL A 69 10.87 4.16 11.25
CA VAL A 69 9.85 5.14 11.63
C VAL A 69 8.78 4.48 12.50
N CYS A 70 8.28 3.30 12.12
CA CYS A 70 7.30 2.55 12.91
C CYS A 70 7.83 2.09 14.28
N ASP A 71 9.11 1.77 14.40
CA ASP A 71 9.72 1.32 15.67
C ASP A 71 9.58 2.36 16.80
N GLY A 72 9.35 3.64 16.46
CA GLY A 72 9.12 4.71 17.42
C GLY A 72 7.69 4.82 17.97
N TYR A 73 6.73 4.04 17.47
CA TYR A 73 5.31 4.16 17.82
C TYR A 73 4.73 2.84 18.36
N PRO A 74 4.08 2.85 19.55
CA PRO A 74 3.42 1.68 20.10
C PRO A 74 2.36 1.11 19.14
N GLY A 75 2.40 -0.19 18.89
CA GLY A 75 1.43 -0.88 18.02
C GLY A 75 1.68 -0.72 16.52
N ALA A 76 2.72 0.01 16.11
CA ALA A 76 3.06 0.20 14.69
C ALA A 76 3.96 -0.90 14.11
N GLN A 77 4.40 -1.85 14.94
CA GLN A 77 5.23 -2.98 14.51
C GLN A 77 4.48 -3.85 13.49
N GLY A 78 5.07 -4.06 12.32
CA GLY A 78 4.47 -4.89 11.26
C GLY A 78 3.57 -4.14 10.26
N ILE A 79 3.28 -2.85 10.50
CA ILE A 79 2.48 -2.03 9.56
C ILE A 79 3.09 -2.04 8.14
N VAL A 80 4.42 -1.95 8.04
CA VAL A 80 5.12 -1.92 6.75
C VAL A 80 4.89 -3.22 5.98
N GLU A 81 5.04 -4.36 6.64
CA GLU A 81 4.82 -5.69 6.06
C GLU A 81 3.37 -5.88 5.61
N ASP A 82 2.41 -5.44 6.43
CA ASP A 82 0.98 -5.50 6.09
C ASP A 82 0.67 -4.70 4.84
N VAL A 83 1.16 -3.46 4.75
CA VAL A 83 0.94 -2.59 3.58
C VAL A 83 1.61 -3.19 2.34
N VAL A 84 2.85 -3.69 2.46
CA VAL A 84 3.55 -4.34 1.33
C VAL A 84 2.80 -5.57 0.83
N LYS A 85 2.24 -6.41 1.72
CA LYS A 85 1.40 -7.55 1.35
C LYS A 85 0.11 -7.10 0.67
N GLY A 86 -0.56 -6.09 1.22
CA GLY A 86 -1.78 -5.51 0.67
C GLY A 86 -1.58 -4.99 -0.76
N LEU A 87 -0.52 -4.21 -0.99
CA LEU A 87 -0.22 -3.65 -2.32
C LEU A 87 0.09 -4.72 -3.37
N LYS A 88 0.71 -5.84 -2.99
CA LYS A 88 0.92 -6.99 -3.89
C LYS A 88 -0.40 -7.65 -4.28
N GLY A 89 -1.35 -7.76 -3.34
CA GLY A 89 -2.70 -8.23 -3.62
C GLY A 89 -3.51 -7.25 -4.47
N SER A 90 -3.42 -5.95 -4.20
CA SER A 90 -4.15 -4.91 -4.93
C SER A 90 -3.67 -4.73 -6.37
N LYS A 91 -2.37 -4.91 -6.68
CA LYS A 91 -1.90 -4.93 -8.08
C LYS A 91 -2.40 -6.14 -8.87
N ALA A 92 -2.67 -7.27 -8.20
CA ALA A 92 -3.32 -8.41 -8.83
C ALA A 92 -4.82 -8.12 -9.08
N ALA A 93 -5.47 -7.35 -8.20
CA ALA A 93 -6.87 -6.93 -8.37
C ALA A 93 -7.05 -5.77 -9.37
N ALA A 94 -6.08 -4.85 -9.50
CA ALA A 94 -6.16 -3.72 -10.43
C ALA A 94 -5.93 -4.10 -11.90
N ASN A 95 -5.47 -5.33 -12.18
CA ASN A 95 -5.52 -5.91 -13.53
C ASN A 95 -6.84 -6.67 -13.80
N ILE A 96 -7.79 -6.67 -12.86
CA ILE A 96 -9.15 -7.20 -13.03
C ILE A 96 -10.05 -6.07 -13.53
N GLY A 97 -9.69 -5.54 -14.70
CA GLY A 97 -10.48 -4.58 -15.48
C GLY A 97 -10.59 -5.00 -16.96
N GLY A 98 -10.24 -6.24 -17.27
CA GLY A 98 -10.44 -6.86 -18.58
C GLY A 98 -11.18 -8.17 -18.37
N GLY A 99 -12.42 -8.24 -18.86
CA GLY A 99 -13.31 -9.38 -18.68
C GLY A 99 -12.73 -10.71 -19.17
N GLY A 100 -13.19 -11.79 -18.55
CA GLY A 100 -12.83 -13.14 -18.94
C GLY A 100 -13.24 -14.13 -17.86
N ASP A 101 -14.54 -14.40 -17.78
CA ASP A 101 -15.05 -15.67 -17.29
C ASP A 101 -14.27 -16.82 -17.94
N GLY A 102 -13.79 -17.78 -17.14
CA GLY A 102 -12.93 -18.84 -17.66
C GLY A 102 -12.22 -19.64 -16.58
N SER A 103 -12.98 -20.40 -15.81
CA SER A 103 -12.45 -21.57 -15.10
C SER A 103 -11.82 -22.56 -16.11
N VAL A 104 -10.51 -22.81 -16.09
CA VAL A 104 -9.93 -24.15 -16.40
C VAL A 104 -8.52 -24.31 -15.77
N PRO A 105 -8.25 -25.44 -15.09
CA PRO A 105 -7.00 -25.74 -14.40
C PRO A 105 -5.90 -26.32 -15.30
N ASN A 106 -4.68 -26.39 -14.74
CA ASN A 106 -3.62 -27.34 -15.07
C ASN A 106 -2.99 -27.25 -16.48
N ARG A 107 -1.79 -26.63 -16.55
CA ARG A 107 -0.97 -26.48 -17.76
C ARG A 107 -0.34 -27.83 -18.16
N PRO A 108 -0.63 -28.43 -19.34
CA PRO A 108 0.08 -29.61 -19.80
C PRO A 108 1.44 -29.28 -20.42
N LYS A 109 2.37 -30.21 -20.19
CA LYS A 109 3.79 -30.24 -20.57
C LYS A 109 3.97 -30.16 -22.10
N LYS A 110 4.84 -29.24 -22.57
CA LYS A 110 5.28 -29.13 -23.98
C LYS A 110 5.76 -30.50 -24.51
N ARG A 111 5.21 -30.98 -25.62
CA ARG A 111 5.79 -32.06 -26.44
C ARG A 111 6.45 -31.46 -27.69
N LYS A 112 7.63 -31.98 -28.02
CA LYS A 112 8.39 -31.70 -29.25
C LYS A 112 7.67 -32.33 -30.45
N VAL A 113 7.42 -31.55 -31.50
CA VAL A 113 7.05 -32.10 -32.82
C VAL A 113 8.35 -32.42 -33.54
N LYS A 114 8.47 -33.64 -34.05
CA LYS A 114 9.54 -34.10 -34.94
C LYS A 114 8.97 -33.99 -36.36
N ASP A 115 9.67 -33.24 -37.21
CA ASP A 115 9.43 -33.17 -38.66
C ASP A 115 9.59 -34.56 -39.29
N GLU A 116 8.64 -34.96 -40.13
CA GLU A 116 8.83 -35.99 -41.16
C GLU A 116 8.74 -35.30 -42.52
N GLU A 117 9.83 -35.40 -43.27
CA GLU A 117 9.98 -34.96 -44.65
C GLU A 117 9.16 -35.82 -45.62
N GLN A 118 8.94 -35.25 -46.81
CA GLN A 118 8.29 -35.80 -48.01
C GLN A 118 8.74 -37.20 -48.43
#